data_AF-A0AA42H2N0-F1
#
_entry.id   AF-A0AA42H2N0-F1
#
_cell.length_a   1.000
_cell.length_b   1.000
_cell.length_c   1.000
_cell.angle_alpha   90.00
_cell.angle_beta   90.00
_cell.angle_gamma   90.00
#
_symmetry.space_group_name_H-M   'P 1'
#
loop_
_entity.id
_entity.type
_entity.pdbx_description
1 polymer ?
#
loop_
_entity_poly.entity_id
_entity_poly.type
_entity_poly.pdbx_seq_one_letter_code
_entity_poly.pdbx_strand_id
1 'polypeptide(L)'
;MFKISFSPQYSDAVLSLEKRGNVLIVNGDELDFSDLTDGGEYPPEAIDNPSVVGGVERVGGEIRLTIILPYMMPGHFETPPPITVINDGPIDLPEGHYPPPVEDLPIPEPIAEGEDNAAQ
;
A
#
# COMPACT_ATOMS: atom_id res chain seq x y z
N MET A 1 -16.06 6.18 4.57
CA MET A 1 -15.87 4.71 4.49
C MET A 1 -15.08 4.45 3.22
N PHE A 2 -14.15 3.50 3.23
CA PHE A 2 -13.37 3.14 2.05
C PHE A 2 -13.71 1.73 1.57
N LYS A 3 -13.77 1.55 0.26
CA LYS A 3 -13.87 0.27 -0.43
C LYS A 3 -12.65 0.11 -1.31
N ILE A 4 -11.74 -0.74 -0.87
CA ILE A 4 -10.44 -0.92 -1.51
C ILE A 4 -10.49 -2.20 -2.33
N SER A 5 -10.43 -2.04 -3.64
CA SER A 5 -10.20 -3.13 -4.59
C SER A 5 -8.70 -3.31 -4.78
N PHE A 6 -8.29 -4.51 -5.19
CA PHE A 6 -6.88 -4.83 -5.36
C PHE A 6 -6.57 -5.25 -6.80
N SER A 7 -5.40 -4.86 -7.28
CA SER A 7 -4.84 -5.30 -8.56
C SER A 7 -3.52 -6.02 -8.29
N PRO A 8 -3.51 -7.37 -8.22
CA PRO A 8 -2.29 -8.14 -8.06
C PRO A 8 -1.27 -7.84 -9.15
N GLN A 9 -0.05 -7.47 -8.77
CA GLN A 9 1.05 -7.26 -9.71
C GLN A 9 2.36 -7.82 -9.15
N TYR A 10 3.19 -8.37 -10.03
CA TYR A 10 4.53 -8.81 -9.66
C TYR A 10 5.39 -7.60 -9.34
N SER A 11 5.81 -7.45 -8.08
CA SER A 11 6.60 -6.31 -7.60
C SER A 11 7.26 -6.64 -6.27
N ASP A 12 8.43 -6.05 -6.04
CA ASP A 12 9.17 -6.03 -4.77
C ASP A 12 8.85 -4.83 -3.89
N ALA A 13 7.90 -3.99 -4.31
CA ALA A 13 7.44 -2.85 -3.53
C ALA A 13 6.75 -3.30 -2.23
N VAL A 14 7.02 -2.56 -1.15
CA VAL A 14 6.26 -2.67 0.09
C VAL A 14 4.90 -1.98 -0.11
N LEU A 15 3.84 -2.57 0.43
CA LEU A 15 2.52 -1.93 0.51
C LEU A 15 2.13 -1.78 1.99
N SER A 16 1.85 -0.56 2.41
CA SER A 16 1.28 -0.21 3.71
C SER A 16 0.08 0.71 3.50
N LEU A 17 -1.03 0.41 4.16
CA LEU A 17 -2.27 1.17 4.08
C LEU A 17 -2.73 1.56 5.49
N GLU A 18 -3.07 2.83 5.67
CA GLU A 18 -3.65 3.33 6.92
C GLU A 18 -4.78 4.31 6.60
N LYS A 19 -5.90 4.20 7.32
CA LYS A 19 -7.03 5.13 7.20
C LYS A 19 -6.99 6.17 8.33
N ARG A 20 -7.17 7.45 7.97
CA ARG A 20 -7.42 8.55 8.92
C ARG A 20 -8.58 9.42 8.47
N GLY A 21 -9.79 9.13 8.96
CA GLY A 21 -11.00 9.86 8.57
C GLY A 21 -11.36 9.63 7.10
N ASN A 22 -11.20 10.67 6.28
CA ASN A 22 -11.33 10.63 4.81
C ASN A 22 -9.97 10.70 4.09
N VAL A 23 -8.85 10.59 4.82
CA VAL A 23 -7.51 10.48 4.28
C VAL A 23 -7.11 9.01 4.24
N LEU A 24 -6.55 8.55 3.12
CA LEU A 24 -5.91 7.25 3.00
C LEU A 24 -4.41 7.46 2.87
N ILE A 25 -3.64 6.86 3.77
CA ILE A 25 -2.20 6.87 3.74
C ILE A 25 -1.74 5.61 3.03
N VAL A 26 -1.02 5.77 1.93
CA VAL A 26 -0.51 4.68 1.09
C VAL A 26 1.01 4.78 1.06
N ASN A 27 1.72 3.81 1.65
CA ASN A 27 3.18 3.83 1.77
C ASN A 27 3.77 5.09 2.41
N GLY A 28 2.99 5.78 3.24
CA GLY A 28 3.37 7.05 3.88
C GLY A 28 2.90 8.30 3.13
N ASP A 29 2.41 8.18 1.90
CA ASP A 29 1.81 9.28 1.15
C ASP A 29 0.34 9.48 1.57
N GLU A 30 0.01 10.69 2.01
CA GLU A 30 -1.34 11.04 2.47
C GLU A 30 -2.23 11.49 1.29
N LEU A 31 -3.22 10.68 0.96
CA LEU A 31 -4.23 11.00 -0.06
C LEU A 31 -5.50 11.51 0.63
N ASP A 32 -5.74 12.82 0.55
CA ASP A 32 -6.91 13.46 1.16
C ASP A 32 -8.11 13.46 0.21
N PHE A 33 -9.19 12.79 0.63
CA PHE A 33 -10.46 12.75 -0.10
C PHE A 33 -11.58 13.48 0.65
N SER A 34 -11.22 14.37 1.58
CA SER A 34 -12.18 15.15 2.37
C SER A 34 -13.02 16.10 1.51
N ASP A 35 -12.44 16.62 0.42
CA ASP A 35 -13.12 17.48 -0.54
C ASP A 35 -13.96 16.72 -1.58
N LEU A 36 -13.85 15.38 -1.61
CA LEU A 36 -14.60 14.55 -2.53
C LEU A 36 -16.05 14.38 -2.04
N THR A 37 -16.95 15.12 -2.68
CA THR A 37 -18.40 15.04 -2.42
C THR A 37 -19.00 13.74 -2.94
N ASP A 38 -20.17 13.37 -2.43
CA ASP A 38 -20.90 12.20 -2.95
C ASP A 38 -21.25 12.38 -4.43
N GLY A 39 -20.99 11.34 -5.24
CA GLY A 39 -21.09 11.39 -6.70
C GLY A 39 -19.89 12.06 -7.39
N GLY A 40 -18.88 12.50 -6.63
CA GLY A 40 -17.63 13.03 -7.16
C GLY A 40 -16.65 11.94 -7.55
N GLU A 41 -15.75 12.29 -8.48
CA GLU A 41 -14.66 11.43 -8.94
C GLU A 41 -13.37 12.25 -9.07
N TYR A 42 -12.27 11.68 -8.60
CA TYR A 42 -10.93 12.11 -8.96
C TYR A 42 -10.41 11.24 -10.10
N PRO A 43 -10.04 11.85 -11.25
CA PRO A 43 -9.42 11.11 -12.32
C PRO A 43 -8.04 10.57 -11.89
N PRO A 44 -7.51 9.54 -12.55
CA PRO A 44 -6.18 8.99 -12.25
C PRO A 44 -5.07 10.06 -12.28
N GLU A 45 -5.22 11.08 -13.12
CA GLU A 45 -4.28 12.20 -13.26
C GLU A 45 -4.23 13.10 -12.02
N ALA A 46 -5.25 13.04 -11.15
CA ALA A 46 -5.33 13.80 -9.90
C ALA A 46 -4.77 13.00 -8.70
N ILE A 47 -4.36 11.75 -8.89
CA ILE A 47 -3.83 10.89 -7.84
C ILE A 47 -2.31 10.77 -8.00
N ASP A 48 -1.58 11.51 -7.17
CA ASP A 48 -0.11 11.49 -7.14
C ASP A 48 0.43 10.30 -6.31
N ASN A 49 -0.06 9.08 -6.56
CA ASN A 49 0.47 7.88 -5.91
C ASN A 49 0.53 6.68 -6.88
N PRO A 50 1.71 6.07 -7.09
CA PRO A 50 1.90 5.01 -8.07
C PRO A 50 1.23 3.69 -7.69
N SER A 51 0.90 3.49 -6.40
CA SER A 51 0.19 2.30 -5.93
C SER A 51 -1.31 2.38 -6.17
N VAL A 52 -1.87 3.56 -6.46
CA VAL A 52 -3.29 3.70 -6.79
C VAL A 52 -3.47 3.53 -8.30
N VAL A 53 -4.41 2.67 -8.69
CA VAL A 53 -4.73 2.39 -10.09
C VAL A 53 -6.07 3.01 -10.45
N GLY A 54 -6.06 3.86 -11.48
CA GLY A 54 -7.27 4.50 -11.97
C GLY A 54 -7.72 5.67 -11.11
N GLY A 55 -8.99 6.05 -11.26
CA GLY A 55 -9.60 7.12 -10.49
C GLY A 55 -10.10 6.67 -9.12
N VAL A 56 -10.46 7.64 -8.30
CA VAL A 56 -11.10 7.45 -7.00
C VAL A 56 -12.49 8.08 -7.06
N GLU A 57 -13.53 7.30 -6.82
CA GLU A 57 -14.91 7.78 -6.86
C GLU A 57 -15.55 7.70 -5.48
N ARG A 58 -16.51 8.59 -5.19
CA ARG A 58 -17.34 8.50 -3.99
C ARG A 58 -18.79 8.21 -4.38
N VAL A 59 -19.30 7.06 -3.94
CA VAL A 59 -20.65 6.60 -4.27
C VAL A 59 -21.41 6.23 -2.99
N GLY A 60 -22.47 6.96 -2.68
CA GLY A 60 -23.30 6.71 -1.49
C GLY A 60 -22.53 6.85 -0.17
N GLY A 61 -21.57 7.77 -0.10
CA GLY A 61 -20.71 8.00 1.06
C GLY A 61 -19.52 7.02 1.20
N GLU A 62 -19.37 6.10 0.25
CA GLU A 62 -18.25 5.15 0.16
C GLU A 62 -17.23 5.64 -0.86
N ILE A 63 -15.97 5.82 -0.45
CA ILE A 63 -14.85 6.13 -1.33
C ILE A 63 -14.33 4.81 -1.90
N ARG A 64 -14.36 4.67 -3.22
CA ARG A 64 -13.92 3.46 -3.94
C ARG A 64 -12.64 3.76 -4.70
N LEU A 65 -11.68 2.86 -4.56
CA LEU A 65 -10.41 2.94 -5.25
C LEU A 65 -9.81 1.55 -5.47
N THR A 66 -8.84 1.47 -6.38
CA THR A 66 -8.08 0.26 -6.63
C THR A 66 -6.61 0.48 -6.27
N ILE A 67 -6.04 -0.45 -5.51
CA ILE A 67 -4.64 -0.41 -5.07
C ILE A 67 -3.88 -1.57 -5.70
N ILE A 68 -2.66 -1.31 -6.18
CA ILE A 68 -1.72 -2.33 -6.60
C ILE A 68 -1.36 -3.17 -5.39
N LEU A 69 -1.54 -4.48 -5.52
CA LEU A 69 -1.20 -5.45 -4.52
C LEU A 69 0.09 -6.15 -4.94
N PRO A 70 1.26 -5.82 -4.35
CA PRO A 70 2.53 -6.39 -4.78
C PRO A 70 2.64 -7.86 -4.37
N TYR A 71 3.05 -8.72 -5.31
CA TYR A 71 3.31 -10.14 -5.09
C TYR A 71 4.74 -10.49 -5.52
N MET A 72 5.49 -11.16 -4.65
CA MET A 72 6.90 -11.51 -4.88
C MET A 72 7.12 -12.88 -5.54
N MET A 73 6.08 -13.70 -5.73
CA MET A 73 6.21 -15.07 -6.23
C MET A 73 5.61 -15.21 -7.63
N PRO A 74 6.32 -15.75 -8.63
CA PRO A 74 5.75 -15.91 -9.97
C PRO A 74 4.59 -16.93 -9.96
N GLY A 75 3.44 -16.59 -10.56
CA GLY A 75 2.28 -17.47 -10.60
C GLY A 75 1.00 -16.83 -11.16
N HIS A 76 -0.10 -17.58 -11.13
CA HIS A 76 -1.44 -17.02 -11.35
C HIS A 76 -1.89 -16.38 -10.03
N PHE A 77 -2.10 -15.07 -10.04
CA PHE A 77 -2.55 -14.35 -8.86
C PHE A 77 -4.07 -14.26 -8.88
N GLU A 78 -4.71 -14.78 -7.83
CA GLU A 78 -6.14 -14.55 -7.64
C GLU A 78 -6.34 -13.12 -7.16
N THR A 79 -7.24 -12.38 -7.81
CA THR A 79 -7.63 -11.05 -7.35
C THR A 79 -8.43 -11.22 -6.05
N PRO A 80 -7.94 -10.71 -4.91
CA PRO A 80 -8.67 -10.85 -3.66
C PRO A 80 -9.96 -10.01 -3.68
N PRO A 81 -10.96 -10.39 -2.88
CA PRO A 81 -12.19 -9.62 -2.79
C PRO A 81 -11.91 -8.21 -2.21
N PRO A 82 -12.65 -7.18 -2.65
CA PRO A 82 -12.47 -5.82 -2.13
C PRO A 82 -12.81 -5.73 -0.64
N ILE A 83 -11.95 -5.08 0.14
CA ILE A 83 -12.15 -4.89 1.58
C ILE A 83 -12.89 -3.58 1.85
N THR A 84 -13.69 -3.56 2.92
CA THR A 84 -14.39 -2.35 3.38
C THR A 84 -13.76 -1.87 4.68
N VAL A 85 -13.25 -0.64 4.68
CA VAL A 85 -12.56 -0.02 5.82
C VAL A 85 -13.44 1.08 6.41
N ILE A 86 -13.80 0.89 7.68
CA ILE A 86 -14.72 1.77 8.42
C ILE A 86 -13.93 2.55 9.48
N ASN A 87 -13.17 1.85 10.31
CA ASN A 87 -12.41 2.42 11.42
C ASN A 87 -11.09 3.00 10.95
N ASP A 88 -10.62 4.03 11.65
CA ASP A 88 -9.27 4.58 11.45
C ASP A 88 -8.22 3.62 12.01
N GLY A 89 -7.01 3.70 11.46
CA GLY A 89 -5.88 2.86 11.82
C GLY A 89 -5.31 2.06 10.64
N PRO A 90 -4.31 1.20 10.93
CA PRO A 90 -3.69 0.36 9.92
C PRO A 90 -4.73 -0.59 9.31
N ILE A 91 -4.63 -0.78 7.99
CA ILE A 91 -5.51 -1.65 7.21
C ILE A 91 -4.76 -2.96 6.96
N ASP A 92 -5.29 -4.05 7.50
CA ASP A 92 -4.78 -5.38 7.20
C ASP A 92 -4.97 -5.71 5.72
N LEU A 93 -3.87 -6.03 5.06
CA LEU A 93 -3.87 -6.43 3.66
C LEU A 93 -4.31 -7.90 3.53
N PRO A 94 -5.01 -8.27 2.44
CA PRO A 94 -5.28 -9.69 2.14
C PRO A 94 -3.98 -10.48 2.04
N GLU A 95 -4.00 -11.80 2.22
CA GLU A 95 -2.78 -12.62 2.11
C GLU A 95 -2.21 -12.57 0.67
N GLY A 96 -1.26 -11.67 0.47
CA GLY A 96 -0.24 -11.70 -0.56
C GLY A 96 1.10 -11.62 0.14
N HIS A 97 2.09 -12.38 -0.29
CA HIS A 97 3.43 -12.29 0.30
C HIS A 97 4.04 -10.92 -0.04
N TYR A 98 3.78 -9.92 0.80
CA TYR A 98 4.45 -8.62 0.81
C TYR A 98 5.82 -8.80 1.45
N PRO A 99 6.84 -8.05 1.03
CA PRO A 99 8.06 -7.95 1.82
C PRO A 99 7.69 -7.52 3.24
N PRO A 100 8.25 -8.14 4.29
CA PRO A 100 8.02 -7.66 5.65
C PRO A 100 8.44 -6.18 5.73
N PRO A 101 7.76 -5.35 6.55
CA PRO A 101 8.20 -3.99 6.81
C PRO A 101 9.70 -3.98 7.11
N VAL A 102 10.42 -2.96 6.64
CA VAL A 102 11.87 -2.85 6.84
C VAL A 102 12.28 -2.90 8.32
N GLU A 103 11.36 -2.60 9.23
CA GLU A 103 11.55 -2.70 10.69
C GLU A 103 11.59 -4.14 11.22
N ASP A 104 10.97 -5.10 10.51
CA ASP A 104 10.99 -6.53 10.84
C ASP A 104 12.10 -7.30 10.10
N LEU A 105 12.86 -6.62 9.23
CA LEU A 105 14.06 -7.22 8.66
C LEU A 105 15.15 -7.27 9.74
N PRO A 106 15.85 -8.41 9.90
CA PRO A 106 17.02 -8.43 10.75
C PRO A 106 18.01 -7.40 10.22
N ILE A 107 18.32 -6.40 11.05
CA ILE A 107 19.36 -5.41 10.75
C ILE A 107 20.60 -6.21 10.35
N PRO A 108 21.15 -6.06 9.14
CA PRO A 108 22.36 -6.79 8.78
C PRO A 108 23.41 -6.46 9.84
N GLU A 109 23.92 -7.49 10.52
CA GLU A 109 24.98 -7.30 11.50
C GLU A 109 26.08 -6.48 10.81
N PRO A 110 26.61 -5.43 11.45
CA PRO A 110 27.72 -4.69 10.87
C PRO A 110 28.81 -5.71 10.57
N ILE A 111 29.11 -5.90 9.28
CA ILE A 111 30.26 -6.68 8.84
C ILE A 111 31.45 -6.04 9.53
N ALA A 112 31.97 -6.70 10.56
CA ALA A 112 33.18 -6.29 11.24
C ALA A 112 34.25 -6.19 10.15
N GLU A 113 34.62 -4.95 9.81
CA GLU A 113 35.75 -4.69 8.93
C GLU A 113 36.93 -5.43 9.53
N GLY A 114 37.39 -6.46 8.83
CA GLY A 114 38.46 -7.32 9.29
C GLY A 114 39.67 -6.45 9.60
N GLU A 115 40.08 -6.42 10.87
CA GLU A 115 41.35 -5.81 11.25
C GLU A 115 42.46 -6.49 10.45
N ASP A 116 43.09 -5.70 9.56
CA ASP A 116 44.33 -6.00 8.87
C ASP A 116 45.41 -6.29 9.93
N ASN A 117 45.53 -7.56 10.32
CA ASN A 117 46.66 -8.03 11.10
C ASN A 117 47.87 -8.18 10.18
N ALA A 118 48.52 -7.04 9.90
CA ALA A 118 49.85 -6.99 9.33
C ALA A 118 50.83 -7.69 10.29
N ALA A 119 51.17 -8.94 10.00
CA ALA A 119 52.28 -9.63 10.64
C ALA A 119 53.60 -9.08 10.06
N GLN A 120 54.37 -8.40 10.91
CA GLN A 120 55.82 -8.23 10.77
C GLN A 120 56.56 -9.33 11.53
#